data_AF-A0A3C1L0M8-F1
#
_entry.id   AF-A0A3C1L0M8-F1
#
_cell.length_a   1.000
_cell.length_b   1.000
_cell.length_c   1.000
_cell.angle_alpha   90.00
_cell.angle_beta   90.00
_cell.angle_gamma   90.00
#
_symmetry.space_group_name_H-M   'P 1'
#
loop_
_entity.id
_entity.type
_entity.pdbx_description
1 polymer ?
#
loop_
_entity_poly.entity_id
_entity_poly.type
_entity_poly.pdbx_seq_one_letter_code
_entity_poly.pdbx_strand_id
1 'polypeptide(L)'
;MGLVEVGVGLLPGAGGTKEMALRAAQAIPAGVKTDVMAFLQPAFEAIALGKVATGAGHMAELGYLRDVDDWSVDNDARIGDAKRVALRLLEDDYRPPAEAVVTLPGADGIAAFDMALNAFRWSAMASDHDCVIGHQVARVLCGGQAGGSVSEQQLLDLEREGFLHLCGLEKTHQRIEHMLKTGKPLRN
;
A
#
# COMPACT_ATOMS: atom_id res chain seq x y z
N MET A 1 9.93 -8.53 2.12
CA MET A 1 8.46 -8.38 1.99
C MET A 1 8.20 -7.19 1.07
N GLY A 2 7.12 -7.21 0.29
CA GLY A 2 6.75 -6.09 -0.57
C GLY A 2 5.39 -6.31 -1.22
N LEU A 3 4.79 -5.22 -1.68
CA LEU A 3 3.54 -5.20 -2.43
C LEU A 3 3.87 -5.10 -3.93
N VAL A 4 4.00 -6.26 -4.59
CA VAL A 4 4.56 -6.41 -5.94
C VAL A 4 3.51 -6.66 -7.03
N GLU A 5 2.23 -6.61 -6.67
CA GLU A 5 1.08 -6.88 -7.54
C GLU A 5 1.08 -5.98 -8.79
N VAL A 6 1.64 -4.77 -8.69
CA VAL A 6 1.77 -3.82 -9.82
C VAL A 6 2.60 -4.41 -10.97
N GLY A 7 3.55 -5.29 -10.66
CA GLY A 7 4.39 -5.98 -11.64
C GLY A 7 3.62 -6.96 -12.53
N VAL A 8 2.43 -7.39 -12.12
CA VAL A 8 1.53 -8.25 -12.91
C VAL A 8 0.26 -7.52 -13.37
N GLY A 9 0.18 -6.21 -13.18
CA GLY A 9 -0.95 -5.42 -13.66
C GLY A 9 -2.08 -5.20 -12.65
N LEU A 10 -1.83 -5.43 -11.36
CA LEU A 10 -2.83 -5.33 -10.29
C LEU A 10 -2.37 -4.35 -9.21
N LEU A 11 -3.30 -3.82 -8.43
CA LEU A 11 -2.96 -3.19 -7.14
C LEU A 11 -3.00 -4.25 -6.03
N PRO A 12 -2.37 -4.03 -4.87
CA PRO A 12 -2.47 -4.93 -3.73
C PRO A 12 -3.90 -4.95 -3.16
N GLY A 13 -4.69 -5.97 -3.52
CA GLY A 13 -6.14 -6.03 -3.32
C GLY A 13 -6.64 -6.81 -2.10
N ALA A 14 -5.73 -7.23 -1.21
CA ALA A 14 -6.03 -8.03 -0.02
C ALA A 14 -5.81 -7.27 1.30
N GLY A 15 -6.06 -5.96 1.27
CA GLY A 15 -5.85 -5.01 2.37
C GLY A 15 -4.49 -4.30 2.31
N GLY A 16 -3.62 -4.62 1.36
CA GLY A 16 -2.27 -4.06 1.31
C GLY A 16 -2.26 -2.55 1.06
N THR A 17 -3.10 -2.06 0.15
CA THR A 17 -3.16 -0.64 -0.21
C THR A 17 -3.86 0.16 0.88
N LYS A 18 -4.98 -0.36 1.42
CA LYS A 18 -5.69 0.32 2.52
C LYS A 18 -4.87 0.39 3.81
N GLU A 19 -4.13 -0.67 4.15
CA GLU A 19 -3.24 -0.66 5.32
C GLU A 19 -2.13 0.38 5.18
N MET A 20 -1.55 0.50 3.99
CA MET A 20 -0.53 1.52 3.72
C MET A 20 -1.08 2.94 3.84
N ALA A 21 -2.32 3.18 3.37
CA ALA A 21 -2.99 4.47 3.54
C ALA A 21 -3.22 4.79 5.03
N LEU A 22 -3.77 3.83 5.80
CA LEU A 22 -4.04 4.00 7.22
C LEU A 22 -2.77 4.30 8.00
N ARG A 23 -1.70 3.53 7.79
CA ARG A 23 -0.42 3.70 8.50
C ARG A 23 0.23 5.04 8.18
N ALA A 24 0.23 5.44 6.91
CA ALA A 24 0.74 6.74 6.49
C ALA A 24 -0.01 7.89 7.18
N ALA A 25 -1.34 7.84 7.21
CA ALA A 25 -2.14 8.88 7.85
C ALA A 25 -2.00 8.86 9.39
N GLN A 26 -1.90 7.69 10.01
CA GLN A 26 -1.74 7.52 11.47
C GLN A 26 -0.34 7.87 11.97
N ALA A 27 0.67 7.92 11.10
CA ALA A 27 2.00 8.42 11.45
C ALA A 27 1.99 9.92 11.81
N ILE A 28 0.92 10.65 11.47
CA ILE A 28 0.73 12.05 11.86
C ILE A 28 0.19 12.09 13.30
N PRO A 29 0.93 12.71 14.26
CA PRO A 29 0.45 12.79 15.64
C PRO A 29 -0.87 13.56 15.75
N ALA A 30 -1.75 13.12 16.65
CA ALA A 30 -3.04 13.76 16.87
C ALA A 30 -2.90 15.27 17.18
N GLY A 31 -3.68 16.09 16.48
CA GLY A 31 -3.66 17.56 16.64
C GLY A 31 -2.60 18.27 15.82
N VAL A 32 -1.68 17.56 15.16
CA VAL A 32 -0.71 18.16 14.23
C VAL A 32 -1.37 18.39 12.88
N LYS A 33 -1.41 19.65 12.44
CA LYS A 33 -1.81 20.01 11.07
C LYS A 33 -0.57 20.00 10.18
N THR A 34 -0.47 19.00 9.32
CA THR A 34 0.58 18.88 8.32
C THR A 34 -0.02 18.40 7.01
N ASP A 35 0.75 18.50 5.93
CA ASP A 35 0.38 17.92 4.66
C ASP A 35 0.45 16.39 4.74
N VAL A 36 -0.70 15.73 4.60
CA VAL A 36 -0.82 14.26 4.58
C VAL A 36 -0.15 13.64 3.36
N MET A 37 -0.01 14.39 2.26
CA MET A 37 0.65 13.90 1.04
C MET A 37 2.11 13.52 1.30
N ALA A 38 2.80 14.21 2.21
CA ALA A 38 4.18 13.89 2.58
C ALA A 38 4.32 12.48 3.18
N PHE A 39 3.25 11.94 3.78
CA PHE A 39 3.23 10.60 4.36
C PHE A 39 2.68 9.56 3.38
N LEU A 40 1.74 9.96 2.52
CA LEU A 40 1.20 9.08 1.47
C LEU A 40 2.19 8.84 0.33
N GLN A 41 3.08 9.79 0.04
CA GLN A 41 4.03 9.69 -1.07
C GLN A 41 5.00 8.49 -0.93
N PRO A 42 5.66 8.26 0.22
CA PRO A 42 6.49 7.05 0.39
C PRO A 42 5.69 5.75 0.21
N ALA A 43 4.44 5.70 0.71
CA ALA A 43 3.56 4.55 0.53
C ALA A 43 3.19 4.32 -0.94
N PHE A 44 2.85 5.40 -1.65
CA PHE A 44 2.57 5.36 -3.09
C PHE A 44 3.79 4.85 -3.86
N GLU A 45 4.98 5.40 -3.61
CA GLU A 45 6.20 4.96 -4.27
C GLU A 45 6.59 3.51 -3.95
N ALA A 46 6.37 3.07 -2.71
CA ALA A 46 6.61 1.69 -2.30
C ALA A 46 5.76 0.71 -3.13
N ILE A 47 4.47 1.02 -3.29
CA ILE A 47 3.53 0.19 -4.06
C ILE A 47 3.76 0.33 -5.56
N ALA A 48 3.74 1.56 -6.09
CA ALA A 48 3.80 1.83 -7.53
C ALA A 48 5.10 1.33 -8.18
N LEU A 49 6.21 1.31 -7.43
CA LEU A 49 7.48 0.78 -7.90
C LEU A 49 7.71 -0.69 -7.49
N GLY A 50 6.78 -1.30 -6.76
CA GLY A 50 6.90 -2.68 -6.28
C GLY A 50 8.14 -2.90 -5.40
N LYS A 51 8.46 -1.95 -4.51
CA LYS A 51 9.67 -2.01 -3.67
C LYS A 51 9.59 -3.22 -2.72
N VAL A 52 10.67 -4.02 -2.71
CA VAL A 52 10.81 -5.18 -1.82
C VAL A 52 11.84 -4.86 -0.74
N ALA A 53 11.40 -4.94 0.52
CA ALA A 53 12.26 -4.76 1.67
C ALA A 53 13.28 -5.90 1.79
N THR A 54 14.52 -5.52 2.12
CA THR A 54 15.69 -6.39 2.29
C THR A 54 15.93 -6.83 3.73
N GLY A 55 15.20 -6.26 4.69
CA GLY A 55 15.30 -6.56 6.13
C GLY A 55 14.32 -5.72 6.95
N ALA A 56 14.25 -5.93 8.26
CA ALA A 56 13.28 -5.28 9.15
C ALA A 56 13.38 -3.74 9.15
N GLY A 57 14.59 -3.17 9.22
CA GLY A 57 14.78 -1.72 9.15
C GLY A 57 14.21 -1.11 7.86
N HIS A 58 14.50 -1.73 6.71
CA HIS A 58 13.93 -1.31 5.43
C HIS A 58 12.41 -1.55 5.36
N MET A 59 11.87 -2.55 6.05
CA MET A 59 10.40 -2.72 6.16
C MET A 59 9.76 -1.57 6.94
N ALA A 60 10.40 -1.08 7.99
CA ALA A 60 9.93 0.10 8.72
C ALA A 60 10.01 1.36 7.85
N GLU A 61 11.11 1.56 7.12
CA GLU A 61 11.26 2.67 6.16
C GLU A 61 10.18 2.67 5.07
N LEU A 62 9.79 1.49 4.58
CA LEU A 62 8.72 1.33 3.59
C LEU A 62 7.31 1.38 4.19
N GLY A 63 7.16 1.53 5.51
CA GLY A 63 5.84 1.60 6.19
C GLY A 63 5.15 0.25 6.41
N TYR A 64 5.86 -0.88 6.23
CA TYR A 64 5.31 -2.22 6.47
C TYR A 64 5.31 -2.62 7.95
N LEU A 65 6.24 -2.09 8.74
CA LEU A 65 6.27 -2.27 10.19
C LEU A 65 5.82 -0.97 10.88
N ARG A 66 5.07 -1.11 11.96
CA ARG A 66 4.68 -0.03 12.87
C ARG A 66 5.66 0.03 14.04
N ASP A 67 5.62 1.13 14.77
CA ASP A 67 6.47 1.33 15.97
C ASP A 67 6.19 0.31 17.09
N VAL A 68 5.05 -0.37 17.03
CA VAL A 68 4.64 -1.43 17.98
C VAL A 68 5.02 -2.84 17.53
N ASP A 69 5.55 -2.99 16.31
CA ASP A 69 5.87 -4.30 15.75
C ASP A 69 7.32 -4.72 16.10
N ASP A 70 7.48 -5.96 16.57
CA ASP A 70 8.78 -6.58 16.87
C ASP A 70 9.32 -7.40 15.69
N TRP A 71 10.63 -7.63 15.65
CA TRP A 71 11.26 -8.59 14.73
C TRP A 71 12.28 -9.49 15.43
N SER A 72 12.35 -10.74 14.99
CA SER A 72 13.37 -11.71 15.45
C SER A 72 14.59 -11.66 14.55
N VAL A 73 15.78 -11.61 15.17
CA VAL A 73 17.06 -11.68 14.43
C VAL A 73 17.40 -13.12 14.03
N ASP A 74 17.03 -14.08 14.88
CA ASP A 74 17.23 -15.51 14.64
C ASP A 74 15.94 -16.16 14.12
N ASN A 75 16.05 -16.85 12.98
CA ASN A 75 14.93 -17.57 12.38
C ASN A 75 14.42 -18.71 13.25
N ASP A 76 15.31 -19.38 14.00
CA ASP A 76 14.95 -20.52 14.85
C ASP A 76 14.17 -20.04 16.10
N ALA A 77 14.44 -18.81 16.56
CA ALA A 77 13.74 -18.19 17.68
C ALA A 77 12.35 -17.64 17.30
N ARG A 78 12.08 -17.36 16.02
CA ARG A 78 10.89 -16.62 15.54
C ARG A 78 9.56 -17.12 16.08
N ILE A 79 9.34 -18.43 16.11
CA ILE A 79 8.09 -19.01 16.63
C ILE A 79 7.99 -18.83 18.16
N GLY A 80 9.11 -19.00 18.87
CA GLY A 80 9.18 -18.77 20.30
C GLY A 80 8.93 -17.30 20.67
N ASP A 81 9.49 -16.38 19.90
CA ASP A 81 9.31 -14.94 20.06
C ASP A 81 7.86 -14.52 19.82
N ALA A 82 7.25 -14.98 18.72
CA ALA A 82 5.84 -14.76 18.42
C ALA A 82 4.92 -15.29 19.53
N LYS A 83 5.22 -16.48 20.08
CA LYS A 83 4.45 -17.03 21.22
C LYS A 83 4.55 -16.14 22.45
N ARG A 84 5.75 -15.60 22.76
CA ARG A 84 5.90 -14.69 23.91
C ARG A 84 5.13 -13.38 23.71
N VAL A 85 5.11 -12.82 22.50
CA VAL A 85 4.26 -11.67 22.18
C VAL A 85 2.79 -12.00 22.42
N ALA A 86 2.28 -13.13 21.92
CA ALA A 86 0.89 -13.52 22.12
C ALA A 86 0.51 -13.74 23.59
N LEU A 87 1.40 -14.34 24.40
CA LEU A 87 1.17 -14.50 25.83
C LEU A 87 1.16 -13.15 26.57
N ARG A 88 2.06 -12.23 26.22
CA ARG A 88 2.06 -10.86 26.78
C ARG A 88 0.78 -10.11 26.44
N LEU A 89 0.32 -10.18 25.19
CA LEU A 89 -0.97 -9.58 24.80
C LEU A 89 -2.15 -10.14 25.62
N LEU A 90 -2.12 -11.42 25.97
CA LEU A 90 -3.14 -12.02 26.84
C LEU A 90 -3.03 -11.51 28.28
N GLU A 91 -1.81 -11.42 28.82
CA GLU A 91 -1.55 -10.89 30.17
C GLU A 91 -1.96 -9.41 30.29
N ASP A 92 -1.82 -8.65 29.19
CA ASP A 92 -2.16 -7.23 29.08
C ASP A 92 -3.67 -6.96 28.80
N ASP A 93 -4.53 -8.00 28.82
CA ASP A 93 -5.97 -7.94 28.46
C ASP A 93 -6.21 -7.29 27.07
N TYR A 94 -5.43 -7.72 26.07
CA TYR A 94 -5.50 -7.15 24.73
C TYR A 94 -6.94 -7.11 24.17
N ARG A 95 -7.30 -5.95 23.64
CA ARG A 95 -8.53 -5.72 22.88
C ARG A 95 -8.19 -5.26 21.48
N PRO A 96 -8.92 -5.74 20.45
CA PRO A 96 -8.72 -5.23 19.11
C PRO A 96 -8.96 -3.71 19.08
N PRO A 97 -8.16 -2.95 18.32
CA PRO A 97 -8.39 -1.52 18.15
C PRO A 97 -9.74 -1.28 17.47
N ALA A 98 -10.35 -0.12 17.76
CA ALA A 98 -11.53 0.32 17.04
C ALA A 98 -11.20 0.58 15.56
N GLU A 99 -12.21 0.45 14.69
CA GLU A 99 -12.07 0.78 13.28
C GLU A 99 -11.53 2.20 13.10
N ALA A 100 -10.47 2.34 12.32
CA ALA A 100 -9.81 3.62 12.12
C ALA A 100 -10.61 4.52 11.17
N VAL A 101 -10.62 5.82 11.48
CA VAL A 101 -11.05 6.88 10.57
C VAL A 101 -9.90 7.85 10.40
N VAL A 102 -9.50 8.09 9.15
CA VAL A 102 -8.37 8.95 8.79
C VAL A 102 -8.83 10.10 7.89
N THR A 103 -8.10 11.21 7.90
CA THR A 103 -8.37 12.32 6.98
C THR A 103 -7.46 12.24 5.77
N LEU A 104 -8.04 12.13 4.58
CA LEU A 104 -7.31 11.91 3.32
C LEU A 104 -7.60 13.00 2.28
N PRO A 105 -6.67 13.26 1.34
CA PRO A 105 -6.70 14.46 0.49
C PRO A 105 -7.69 14.39 -0.67
N GLY A 106 -8.28 13.23 -0.96
CA GLY A 106 -9.28 13.10 -2.01
C GLY A 106 -8.75 13.39 -3.42
N ALA A 107 -9.58 14.03 -4.24
CA ALA A 107 -9.29 14.37 -5.63
C ALA A 107 -7.98 15.16 -5.82
N ASP A 108 -7.65 16.08 -4.91
CA ASP A 108 -6.43 16.90 -5.01
C ASP A 108 -5.17 16.04 -4.88
N GLY A 109 -5.19 15.07 -3.94
CA GLY A 109 -4.09 14.12 -3.78
C GLY A 109 -3.96 13.16 -4.96
N ILE A 110 -5.09 12.70 -5.51
CA ILE A 110 -5.12 11.87 -6.72
C ILE A 110 -4.49 12.62 -7.89
N ALA A 111 -4.87 13.89 -8.10
CA ALA A 111 -4.31 14.72 -9.16
C ALA A 111 -2.78 14.90 -9.02
N ALA A 112 -2.28 15.08 -7.78
CA ALA A 112 -0.85 15.18 -7.53
C ALA A 112 -0.10 13.88 -7.89
N PHE A 113 -0.63 12.71 -7.53
CA PHE A 113 -0.05 11.43 -7.93
C PHE A 113 -0.14 11.17 -9.44
N ASP A 114 -1.26 11.55 -10.08
CA ASP A 114 -1.41 11.44 -11.53
C ASP A 114 -0.41 12.33 -12.28
N MET A 115 -0.07 13.51 -11.74
CA MET A 115 1.01 14.33 -12.28
C MET A 115 2.37 13.62 -12.19
N ALA A 116 2.67 12.99 -11.05
CA ALA A 116 3.90 12.22 -10.88
C ALA A 116 3.95 11.01 -11.84
N LEU A 117 2.83 10.30 -12.02
CA LEU A 117 2.73 9.20 -12.99
C LEU A 117 2.96 9.67 -14.43
N ASN A 118 2.38 10.81 -14.80
CA ASN A 118 2.61 11.40 -16.11
C ASN A 118 4.07 11.80 -16.32
N ALA A 119 4.74 12.31 -15.29
CA ALA A 119 6.17 12.59 -15.36
C ALA A 119 7.00 11.32 -15.61
N PHE A 120 6.69 10.22 -14.90
CA PHE A 120 7.34 8.92 -15.16
C PHE A 120 7.05 8.38 -16.56
N ARG A 121 5.84 8.61 -17.07
CA ARG A 121 5.50 8.21 -18.44
C ARG A 121 6.29 9.02 -19.47
N TRP A 122 6.36 10.33 -19.32
CA TRP A 122 7.10 11.21 -20.23
C TRP A 122 8.61 10.94 -20.22
N SER A 123 9.16 10.50 -19.10
CA SER A 123 10.55 10.06 -19.01
C SER A 123 10.78 8.62 -19.49
N ALA A 124 9.77 7.97 -20.09
CA ALA A 124 9.78 6.55 -20.49
C ALA A 124 10.11 5.58 -19.34
N MET A 125 9.93 6.03 -18.09
CA MET A 125 10.11 5.23 -16.89
C MET A 125 8.85 4.46 -16.50
N ALA A 126 7.68 4.77 -17.07
CA ALA A 126 6.42 4.08 -16.88
C ALA A 126 5.68 3.90 -18.22
N SER A 127 4.99 2.76 -18.40
CA SER A 127 4.08 2.58 -19.53
C SER A 127 2.73 3.25 -19.28
N ASP A 128 1.89 3.34 -20.31
CA ASP A 128 0.50 3.79 -20.12
C ASP A 128 -0.25 2.91 -19.12
N HIS A 129 0.00 1.59 -19.12
CA HIS A 129 -0.68 0.67 -18.20
C HIS A 129 -0.15 0.80 -16.77
N ASP A 130 1.14 1.12 -16.59
CA ASP A 130 1.68 1.45 -15.27
C ASP A 130 0.96 2.67 -14.67
N CYS A 131 0.62 3.67 -15.51
CA CYS A 131 -0.14 4.85 -15.06
C CYS A 131 -1.58 4.47 -14.67
N VAL A 132 -2.23 3.56 -15.39
CA VAL A 132 -3.58 3.07 -15.05
C VAL A 132 -3.58 2.36 -13.69
N ILE A 133 -2.58 1.51 -13.43
CA ILE A 133 -2.45 0.81 -12.15
C ILE A 133 -2.13 1.80 -11.04
N GLY A 134 -1.16 2.69 -11.26
CA GLY A 134 -0.78 3.73 -10.30
C GLY A 134 -1.94 4.65 -9.95
N HIS A 135 -2.80 4.99 -10.91
CA HIS A 135 -4.00 5.77 -10.66
C HIS A 135 -4.95 5.07 -9.67
N GLN A 136 -5.16 3.75 -9.82
CA GLN A 136 -5.98 3.00 -8.85
C GLN A 136 -5.32 2.96 -7.47
N VAL A 137 -4.00 2.84 -7.38
CA VAL A 137 -3.27 2.94 -6.10
C VAL A 137 -3.47 4.33 -5.47
N ALA A 138 -3.29 5.40 -6.25
CA ALA A 138 -3.51 6.77 -5.79
C ALA A 138 -4.94 6.99 -5.29
N ARG A 139 -5.92 6.48 -6.02
CA ARG A 139 -7.34 6.55 -5.64
C ARG A 139 -7.59 5.95 -4.27
N VAL A 140 -7.02 4.78 -3.96
CA VAL A 140 -7.18 4.15 -2.63
C VAL A 140 -6.44 4.96 -1.57
N LEU A 141 -5.17 5.30 -1.79
CA LEU A 141 -4.35 6.03 -0.82
C LEU A 141 -4.94 7.41 -0.46
N CYS A 142 -5.61 8.07 -1.40
CA CYS A 142 -6.24 9.36 -1.18
C CYS A 142 -7.68 9.28 -0.67
N GLY A 143 -8.24 8.09 -0.45
CA GLY A 143 -9.59 7.92 0.07
C GLY A 143 -10.69 8.18 -0.97
N GLY A 144 -10.41 7.95 -2.25
CA GLY A 144 -11.32 8.19 -3.36
C GLY A 144 -11.44 9.67 -3.71
N GLN A 145 -12.40 10.02 -4.56
CA GLN A 145 -12.55 11.42 -5.03
C GLN A 145 -13.00 12.37 -3.91
N ALA A 146 -13.84 11.89 -2.99
CA ALA A 146 -14.35 12.70 -1.89
C ALA A 146 -13.27 13.03 -0.85
N GLY A 147 -12.36 12.10 -0.54
CA GLY A 147 -11.42 12.24 0.55
C GLY A 147 -12.11 12.58 1.88
N GLY A 148 -11.49 13.46 2.67
CA GLY A 148 -12.01 13.87 3.97
C GLY A 148 -11.89 12.77 5.01
N SER A 149 -12.88 12.63 5.90
CA SER A 149 -12.92 11.54 6.87
C SER A 149 -13.33 10.24 6.19
N VAL A 150 -12.38 9.29 6.10
CA VAL A 150 -12.55 8.00 5.44
C VAL A 150 -12.30 6.88 6.44
N SER A 151 -13.22 5.92 6.52
CA SER A 151 -13.09 4.73 7.36
C SER A 151 -12.24 3.65 6.71
N GLU A 152 -11.73 2.73 7.53
CA GLU A 152 -11.04 1.53 7.07
C GLU A 152 -11.88 0.71 6.07
N GLN A 153 -13.17 0.51 6.34
CA GLN A 153 -14.06 -0.19 5.42
C GLN A 153 -14.20 0.54 4.07
N GLN A 154 -14.31 1.87 4.06
CA GLN A 154 -14.39 2.64 2.82
C GLN A 154 -13.11 2.50 1.98
N LEU A 155 -11.93 2.49 2.61
CA LEU A 155 -10.67 2.23 1.91
C LEU A 155 -10.62 0.81 1.34
N LEU A 156 -11.07 -0.18 2.10
CA LEU A 156 -11.14 -1.57 1.63
C LEU A 156 -12.08 -1.72 0.43
N ASP A 157 -13.22 -1.01 0.43
CA ASP A 157 -14.16 -1.04 -0.69
C ASP A 157 -13.56 -0.40 -1.95
N LEU A 158 -12.87 0.74 -1.81
CA LEU A 158 -12.11 1.37 -2.91
C LEU A 158 -11.03 0.45 -3.47
N GLU A 159 -10.31 -0.25 -2.58
CA GLU A 159 -9.26 -1.20 -2.96
C GLU A 159 -9.84 -2.36 -3.77
N ARG A 160 -10.95 -2.94 -3.31
CA ARG A 160 -11.64 -4.03 -4.00
C ARG A 160 -12.18 -3.59 -5.36
N GLU A 161 -12.75 -2.39 -5.43
CA GLU A 161 -13.23 -1.83 -6.69
C GLU A 161 -12.08 -1.64 -7.70
N GLY A 162 -10.97 -1.03 -7.28
CA GLY A 162 -9.80 -0.84 -8.12
C GLY A 162 -9.17 -2.16 -8.55
N PHE A 163 -9.10 -3.15 -7.65
CA PHE A 163 -8.60 -4.49 -7.97
C PHE A 163 -9.46 -5.17 -9.03
N LEU A 164 -10.79 -5.20 -8.83
CA LEU A 164 -11.73 -5.80 -9.79
C LEU A 164 -11.72 -5.08 -11.15
N HIS A 165 -11.57 -3.75 -11.13
CA HIS A 165 -11.39 -2.97 -12.36
C HIS A 165 -10.15 -3.43 -13.14
N LEU A 166 -8.99 -3.53 -12.47
CA LEU A 166 -7.74 -3.98 -13.11
C LEU A 166 -7.82 -5.42 -13.59
N CYS A 167 -8.52 -6.31 -12.87
CA CYS A 167 -8.80 -7.67 -13.32
C CYS A 167 -9.61 -7.72 -14.62
N GLY A 168 -10.35 -6.67 -14.98
CA GLY A 168 -11.10 -6.58 -16.22
C GLY A 168 -10.27 -6.15 -17.43
N LEU A 169 -9.00 -5.76 -17.24
CA LEU A 169 -8.19 -5.16 -18.31
C LEU A 169 -7.37 -6.21 -19.07
N GLU A 170 -7.45 -6.15 -20.40
CA GLU A 170 -6.70 -7.06 -21.29
C GLU A 170 -5.19 -6.99 -21.05
N LYS A 171 -4.63 -5.78 -20.88
CA LYS A 171 -3.21 -5.59 -20.58
C LYS A 171 -2.78 -6.27 -19.27
N THR A 172 -3.66 -6.31 -18.27
CA THR A 172 -3.40 -7.04 -17.01
C THR A 172 -3.37 -8.54 -17.27
N HIS A 173 -4.29 -9.08 -18.07
CA HIS A 173 -4.26 -10.50 -18.45
C HIS A 173 -2.98 -10.87 -19.20
N GLN A 174 -2.55 -10.02 -20.14
CA GLN A 174 -1.29 -10.20 -20.87
C GLN A 174 -0.08 -10.23 -19.93
N ARG A 175 -0.03 -9.34 -18.92
CA ARG A 175 1.04 -9.32 -17.92
C ARG A 175 1.06 -10.58 -17.06
N ILE A 176 -0.12 -11.01 -16.58
CA ILE A 176 -0.25 -12.25 -15.79
C ILE A 176 0.18 -13.46 -16.61
N GLU A 177 -0.35 -13.59 -17.84
CA GLU A 177 -0.02 -14.70 -18.73
C GLU A 177 1.48 -14.73 -19.04
N HIS A 178 2.09 -13.58 -19.34
CA HIS A 178 3.52 -13.49 -19.59
C HIS A 178 4.34 -13.89 -18.36
N MET A 179 4.01 -13.36 -17.17
CA MET A 179 4.68 -13.70 -15.92
C MET A 179 4.60 -15.21 -15.64
N LEU A 180 3.43 -15.83 -15.82
CA LEU A 180 3.25 -17.26 -15.61
C LEU A 180 4.06 -18.12 -16.60
N LYS A 181 4.23 -17.66 -17.84
CA LYS A 181 4.99 -18.38 -18.87
C LYS A 181 6.49 -18.19 -18.76
N THR A 182 6.96 -16.99 -18.44
CA THR A 182 8.37 -16.60 -18.56
C THR A 182 9.06 -16.38 -17.22
N GLY A 183 8.30 -16.21 -16.13
CA GLY A 183 8.80 -15.79 -14.83
C GLY A 183 9.35 -14.36 -14.81
N LYS A 184 9.08 -13.56 -15.85
CA LYS A 184 9.59 -12.19 -15.98
C LYS A 184 8.42 -11.20 -16.13
N PRO A 185 8.57 -9.95 -15.65
CA PRO A 185 7.55 -8.92 -15.84
C PRO A 185 7.44 -8.50 -17.31
N LEU A 186 6.21 -8.26 -17.75
CA LEU A 186 5.90 -7.63 -19.04
C LEU A 186 5.54 -6.16 -18.81
N ARG A 187 6.11 -5.26 -19.62
CA ARG A 187 5.86 -3.82 -19.53
C ARG A 187 5.28 -3.29 -20.84
N ASN A 188 3.95 -3.31 -20.93
CA ASN A 188 3.09 -2.88 -22.04
C ASN A 188 2.15 -1.74 -21.63
#